data_AF-A0A0P9HXW6-F1
#
_entry.id   AF-A0A0P9HXW6-F1
#
_cell.length_a   1.000
_cell.length_b   1.000
_cell.length_c   1.000
_cell.angle_alpha   90.00
_cell.angle_beta   90.00
_cell.angle_gamma   90.00
#
_symmetry.space_group_name_H-M   'P 1'
#
loop_
_entity.id
_entity.type
_entity.pdbx_description
1 polymer ?
#
loop_
_entity_poly.entity_id
_entity_poly.type
_entity_poly.pdbx_seq_one_letter_code
_entity_poly.pdbx_strand_id
1 'polypeptide(L)'
;MLKELVSKYVQTTERVLSDIHITKGSILVDVEKTQGVIEMAQRYLEDAKYYQKRNKLETSLASVAYCEGLLDALRLLGIVEFSW
;
A
#
# COMPACT_ATOMS: atom_id res chain seq x y z
N MET A 1 12.90 19.63 -3.57
CA MET A 1 13.88 18.51 -3.42
C MET A 1 13.23 17.31 -2.73
N LEU A 2 13.81 16.09 -2.84
CA LEU A 2 13.25 14.86 -2.24
C LEU A 2 12.94 15.01 -0.73
N LYS A 3 13.81 15.70 0.02
CA LYS A 3 13.62 15.99 1.44
C LYS A 3 12.33 16.75 1.75
N GLU A 4 12.01 17.76 0.93
CA GLU A 4 10.77 18.55 1.10
C GLU A 4 9.54 17.71 0.77
N LEU A 5 9.64 16.84 -0.24
CA LEU A 5 8.56 15.94 -0.62
C LEU A 5 8.28 14.93 0.50
N VAL A 6 9.32 14.31 1.07
CA VAL A 6 9.20 13.41 2.22
C VAL A 6 8.57 14.14 3.40
N SER A 7 9.08 15.33 3.75
CA SER A 7 8.52 16.14 4.85
C SER A 7 7.04 16.45 4.64
N LYS A 8 6.65 16.80 3.40
CA LYS A 8 5.25 17.07 3.04
C LYS A 8 4.38 15.83 3.21
N TYR A 9 4.81 14.67 2.71
CA TYR A 9 4.03 13.44 2.82
C TYR A 9 3.92 12.96 4.27
N VAL A 10 5.01 13.05 5.06
CA VAL A 10 4.97 12.72 6.49
C VAL A 10 3.95 13.60 7.22
N GLN A 11 4.06 14.93 7.10
CA GLN A 11 3.13 15.85 7.75
C GLN A 11 1.67 15.64 7.32
N THR A 12 1.45 15.37 6.02
CA THR A 12 0.10 15.12 5.51
C THR A 12 -0.46 13.82 6.09
N THR A 13 0.33 12.76 6.13
CA THR A 13 -0.09 11.46 6.69
C THR A 13 -0.29 11.54 8.20
N GLU A 14 0.56 12.26 8.95
CA GLU A 14 0.37 12.52 10.38
C GLU A 14 -0.98 13.17 10.65
N ARG A 15 -1.35 14.19 9.86
CA ARG A 15 -2.66 14.84 9.96
C ARG A 15 -3.82 13.88 9.64
N VAL A 16 -3.66 13.04 8.61
CA VAL A 16 -4.69 12.04 8.31
C VAL A 16 -4.86 11.06 9.47
N LEU A 17 -3.75 10.63 10.09
CA LEU A 17 -3.77 9.73 11.24
C LEU A 17 -4.33 10.38 12.51
N SER A 18 -4.18 11.69 12.70
CA SER A 18 -4.83 12.40 13.82
C SER A 18 -6.34 12.51 13.65
N ASP A 19 -6.81 12.58 12.40
CA ASP A 19 -8.21 12.86 12.06
C ASP A 19 -8.98 11.60 11.61
N ILE A 20 -8.33 10.43 11.60
CA ILE A 20 -8.95 9.19 11.12
C ILE A 20 -10.02 8.70 12.08
N HIS A 21 -11.15 8.27 11.54
CA HIS A 21 -12.25 7.69 12.31
C HIS A 21 -12.64 6.35 11.70
N ILE A 22 -12.88 5.35 12.56
CA ILE A 22 -13.41 4.06 12.12
C ILE A 22 -14.88 4.26 11.78
N THR A 23 -15.26 4.02 10.53
CA THR A 23 -16.66 4.04 10.10
C THR A 23 -17.42 2.92 10.82
N LYS A 24 -18.38 3.29 11.68
CA LYS A 24 -19.23 2.32 12.40
C LYS A 24 -20.26 1.73 11.44
N GLY A 25 -20.07 0.47 11.06
CA GLY A 25 -21.00 -0.33 10.27
C GLY A 25 -20.47 -1.73 10.06
N SER A 26 -21.35 -2.71 9.82
CA SER A 26 -20.91 -4.03 9.33
C SER A 26 -20.30 -3.81 7.95
N ILE A 27 -18.98 -3.93 7.83
CA ILE A 27 -18.31 -3.91 6.54
C ILE A 27 -18.66 -5.23 5.87
N LEU A 28 -19.69 -5.22 5.02
CA LEU A 28 -19.83 -6.25 4.00
C LEU A 28 -18.55 -6.17 3.15
N VAL A 29 -17.72 -7.21 3.24
CA VAL A 29 -16.50 -7.31 2.44
C VAL A 29 -16.93 -7.34 0.98
N ASP A 30 -16.60 -6.25 0.30
CA ASP A 30 -16.87 -6.08 -1.11
C ASP A 30 -15.77 -6.81 -1.89
N VAL A 31 -16.15 -7.93 -2.52
CA VAL A 31 -15.23 -8.79 -3.27
C VAL A 31 -14.58 -8.03 -4.43
N GLU A 32 -15.33 -7.14 -5.09
CA GLU A 32 -14.82 -6.36 -6.21
C GLU A 32 -13.77 -5.35 -5.74
N LYS A 33 -14.01 -4.67 -4.61
CA LYS A 33 -13.01 -3.78 -4.01
C LYS A 33 -11.77 -4.53 -3.54
N THR A 34 -11.96 -5.69 -2.93
CA THR A 34 -10.85 -6.56 -2.50
C THR A 34 -10.00 -6.96 -3.69
N GLN A 35 -10.63 -7.40 -4.78
CA GLN A 35 -9.95 -7.73 -6.02
C GLN A 35 -9.20 -6.52 -6.60
N GLY A 36 -9.79 -5.33 -6.56
CA GLY A 36 -9.14 -4.09 -6.96
C GLY A 36 -7.87 -3.77 -6.14
N VAL A 37 -7.87 -4.04 -4.84
CA VAL A 37 -6.67 -3.87 -3.99
C VAL A 37 -5.59 -4.91 -4.36
N ILE A 38 -5.98 -6.17 -4.61
CA ILE A 38 -5.06 -7.22 -5.04
C ILE A 38 -4.43 -6.88 -6.40
N GLU A 39 -5.23 -6.42 -7.37
CA GLU A 39 -4.73 -5.97 -8.67
C GLU A 39 -3.78 -4.78 -8.54
N MET A 40 -4.05 -3.86 -7.62
CA MET A 40 -3.14 -2.75 -7.33
C MET A 40 -1.80 -3.28 -6.78
N ALA A 41 -1.83 -4.19 -5.81
CA ALA A 41 -0.62 -4.82 -5.29
C ALA A 41 0.20 -5.51 -6.40
N GLN A 42 -0.46 -6.26 -7.29
CA GLN A 42 0.19 -6.88 -8.45
C GLN A 42 0.88 -5.86 -9.36
N ARG A 43 0.24 -4.72 -9.65
CA ARG A 43 0.86 -3.65 -10.44
C ARG A 43 2.10 -3.07 -9.77
N TYR A 44 2.07 -2.85 -8.46
CA TYR A 44 3.23 -2.37 -7.71
C TYR A 44 4.38 -3.38 -7.66
N LEU A 45 4.07 -4.69 -7.66
CA LEU A 45 5.08 -5.74 -7.83
C LEU A 45 5.74 -5.68 -9.22
N GLU A 46 4.96 -5.47 -10.27
CA GLU A 46 5.51 -5.29 -11.63
C GLU A 46 6.35 -4.01 -11.75
N ASP A 47 5.93 -2.92 -11.11
CA ASP A 47 6.73 -1.69 -11.03
C ASP A 47 8.05 -1.93 -10.30
N ALA A 48 8.04 -2.64 -9.18
CA ALA A 48 9.26 -3.00 -8.45
C ALA A 48 10.23 -3.77 -9.35
N LYS A 49 9.76 -4.82 -10.03
CA LYS A 49 10.56 -5.60 -10.99
C LYS A 49 11.07 -4.72 -12.14
N TYR A 50 10.25 -3.80 -12.64
CA TYR A 50 10.63 -2.87 -13.71
C TYR A 50 11.78 -1.94 -13.31
N TYR A 51 11.71 -1.36 -12.10
CA TYR A 51 12.72 -0.45 -11.57
C TYR A 51 13.99 -1.19 -11.13
N GLN A 52 13.87 -2.39 -10.56
CA GLN A 52 15.00 -3.25 -10.21
C GLN A 52 15.86 -3.55 -11.44
N LYS A 53 15.23 -3.98 -12.56
CA LYS A 53 15.91 -4.27 -13.84
C LYS A 53 16.67 -3.05 -14.41
N ARG A 54 16.36 -1.84 -13.97
CA ARG A 54 16.98 -0.58 -14.39
C ARG A 54 17.95 -0.01 -13.35
N ASN A 55 18.31 -0.79 -12.33
CA ASN A 55 19.15 -0.38 -11.21
C ASN A 55 18.61 0.84 -10.43
N LYS A 56 17.30 1.09 -10.50
CA LYS A 56 16.60 2.12 -9.72
C LYS A 56 16.13 1.53 -8.39
N LEU A 57 17.08 1.15 -7.54
CA LEU A 57 16.83 0.30 -6.38
C LEU A 57 15.95 0.97 -5.31
N GLU A 58 16.10 2.27 -5.07
CA GLU A 58 15.28 3.01 -4.10
C GLU A 58 13.80 3.02 -4.51
N THR A 59 13.51 3.28 -5.78
CA THR A 59 12.14 3.25 -6.32
C THR A 59 11.60 1.83 -6.33
N SER A 60 12.41 0.85 -6.71
CA SER A 60 12.04 -0.56 -6.66
C SER A 60 11.64 -1.00 -5.24
N LEU A 61 12.42 -0.60 -4.23
CA LEU A 61 12.18 -0.94 -2.84
C LEU A 61 10.89 -0.28 -2.33
N ALA A 62 10.68 1.00 -2.66
CA ALA A 62 9.44 1.70 -2.30
C ALA A 62 8.20 1.06 -2.95
N SER A 63 8.30 0.64 -4.22
CA SER A 63 7.20 -0.04 -4.93
C SER A 63 6.84 -1.38 -4.30
N VAL A 64 7.82 -2.23 -3.98
CA VAL A 64 7.53 -3.53 -3.35
C VAL A 64 7.04 -3.37 -1.91
N ALA A 65 7.59 -2.44 -1.13
CA ALA A 65 7.10 -2.17 0.23
C ALA A 65 5.63 -1.70 0.25
N TYR A 66 5.21 -0.91 -0.76
CA TYR A 66 3.80 -0.54 -0.90
C TYR A 66 2.92 -1.74 -1.30
N CYS A 67 3.39 -2.59 -2.22
CA CYS A 67 2.71 -3.85 -2.57
C CYS A 67 2.49 -4.74 -1.32
N GLU A 68 3.54 -4.96 -0.53
CA GLU A 68 3.46 -5.77 0.69
C GLU A 68 2.51 -5.15 1.72
N GLY A 69 2.57 -3.83 1.93
CA GLY A 69 1.68 -3.12 2.85
C GLY A 69 0.19 -3.25 2.50
N LEU A 70 -0.17 -3.27 1.20
CA LEU A 70 -1.54 -3.52 0.76
C LEU A 70 -2.00 -4.95 1.09
N LEU A 71 -1.15 -5.95 0.83
CA LEU A 71 -1.46 -7.35 1.08
C LEU A 71 -1.56 -7.65 2.59
N ASP A 72 -0.64 -7.10 3.38
CA ASP A 72 -0.66 -7.22 4.84
C ASP A 72 -1.92 -6.59 5.43
N ALA A 73 -2.38 -5.45 4.92
CA ALA A 73 -3.63 -4.83 5.37
C ALA A 73 -4.85 -5.75 5.13
N LEU A 74 -4.96 -6.37 3.95
CA LEU A 74 -6.03 -7.32 3.67
C LEU A 74 -5.97 -8.56 4.59
N ARG A 75 -4.76 -9.05 4.86
CA ARG A 75 -4.54 -10.18 5.77
C ARG A 75 -4.91 -9.85 7.20
N LEU A 76 -4.51 -8.67 7.70
CA LEU A 76 -4.86 -8.19 9.05
C LEU A 76 -6.36 -8.03 9.25
N LEU A 77 -7.10 -7.71 8.18
CA LEU A 77 -8.56 -7.64 8.19
C LEU A 77 -9.25 -9.01 8.03
N GLY A 78 -8.48 -10.10 7.87
CA GLY A 78 -9.01 -11.46 7.70
C GLY A 78 -9.67 -11.72 6.35
N ILE A 79 -9.34 -10.91 5.33
CA ILE A 79 -9.96 -10.99 4.00
C ILE A 79 -9.23 -11.98 3.08
N VAL A 80 -7.91 -12.14 3.27
CA VAL A 80 -7.04 -13.02 2.48
C VAL A 80 -6.07 -13.79 3.38
N GLU A 81 -5.55 -14.90 2.87
CA GLU A 81 -4.58 -15.76 3.57
C GLU A 81 -3.35 -16.02 2.70
N PHE A 82 -2.15 -15.81 3.24
CA PHE A 82 -0.87 -16.13 2.60
C PHE A 82 0.29 -16.09 3.62
N SER A 83 1.45 -16.62 3.21
CA SER A 83 2.74 -16.57 3.93
C SER A 83 3.81 -15.89 3.07
N TRP A 84 4.72 -15.16 3.72
CA TRP A 84 5.92 -14.56 3.11
C TRP A 84 7.04 -15.57 2.95
#